data_AF-A0A8J5D3G1-F1
#
_entry.id   AF-A0A8J5D3G1-F1
#
_cell.length_a   1.000
_cell.length_b   1.000
_cell.length_c   1.000
_cell.angle_alpha   90.00
_cell.angle_beta   90.00
_cell.angle_gamma   90.00
#
_symmetry.space_group_name_H-M   'P 1'
#
loop_
_entity.id
_entity.type
_entity.pdbx_description
1 polymer ?
#
loop_
_entity_poly.entity_id
_entity_poly.type
_entity_poly.pdbx_seq_one_letter_code
_entity_poly.pdbx_strand_id
1 'polypeptide(L)'
;MVPDSYGKLHPRLIREEHVSVTEEPSGRYLWHFVPEDPLPPEKPAFKVAQALYDLLVTYDSTDSLIVLQGDSTRANTGWKGGTHAHLEKMLGRKLFWSICVLHTYELPLRHLITSIDGPTSSDTGFTSPVCSLLSSVNEMQTTQSSEECQGVKISRRYRSISWSTCPLTSRWLTTAQSLVYMWTRKHGLTGKELNTLEILVKYCLQVYFKLYYDIKVHHRLEDGPSTSSRSSE
;
A
#
# COMPACT_ATOMS: atom_id res chain seq x y z
N MET A 1 8.20 -3.25 -30.56
CA MET A 1 7.39 -4.46 -30.78
C MET A 1 8.32 -5.65 -30.92
N VAL A 2 7.93 -6.83 -30.45
CA VAL A 2 8.73 -8.07 -30.62
C VAL A 2 7.91 -9.05 -31.47
N PRO A 3 8.48 -9.59 -32.56
CA PRO A 3 7.80 -10.62 -33.35
C PRO A 3 7.75 -11.93 -32.55
N ASP A 4 6.59 -12.60 -32.56
CA ASP A 4 6.50 -13.99 -32.10
C ASP A 4 7.02 -14.96 -33.16
N SER A 5 7.00 -16.26 -32.85
CA SER A 5 7.39 -17.35 -33.74
C SER A 5 6.59 -17.43 -35.05
N TYR A 6 5.51 -16.65 -35.18
CA TYR A 6 4.64 -16.59 -36.36
C TYR A 6 4.72 -15.21 -37.06
N GLY A 7 5.68 -14.36 -36.66
CA GLY A 7 5.88 -13.03 -37.24
C GLY A 7 4.85 -11.98 -36.80
N LYS A 8 3.97 -12.30 -35.85
CA LYS A 8 3.00 -11.34 -35.32
C LYS A 8 3.70 -10.44 -34.31
N LEU A 9 3.57 -9.13 -34.53
CA LEU A 9 4.20 -8.12 -33.68
C LEU A 9 3.36 -7.90 -32.42
N HIS A 10 3.98 -8.14 -31.27
CA HIS A 10 3.38 -7.84 -29.97
C HIS A 10 4.00 -6.57 -29.38
N PRO A 11 3.23 -5.75 -28.63
CA PRO A 11 3.77 -4.67 -27.84
C PRO A 11 4.87 -5.21 -26.91
N ARG A 12 6.03 -4.57 -26.91
CA ARG A 12 7.09 -4.91 -25.97
C ARG A 12 6.76 -4.21 -24.66
N LEU A 13 6.48 -4.97 -23.61
CA LEU A 13 6.39 -4.41 -22.27
C LEU A 13 7.82 -4.10 -21.79
N ILE A 14 8.13 -2.80 -21.65
CA ILE A 14 9.34 -2.34 -20.99
C ILE A 14 8.94 -2.03 -19.56
N ARG A 15 9.61 -2.69 -18.60
CA ARG A 15 9.43 -2.41 -17.17
C ARG A 15 10.59 -1.55 -16.72
N GLU A 16 10.30 -0.31 -16.40
CA GLU A 16 11.26 0.65 -15.87
C GLU A 16 10.95 0.88 -14.38
N GLU A 17 11.99 0.92 -13.57
CA GLU A 17 11.89 1.33 -12.18
C GLU A 17 11.99 2.86 -12.12
N HIS A 18 11.00 3.50 -11.52
CA HIS A 18 11.01 4.95 -11.30
C HIS A 18 11.09 5.21 -9.81
N VAL A 19 12.09 6.00 -9.41
CA VAL A 19 12.29 6.45 -8.04
C VAL A 19 11.90 7.91 -7.94
N SER A 20 11.02 8.22 -6.99
CA SER A 20 10.62 9.58 -6.66
C SER A 20 11.23 9.97 -5.32
N VAL A 21 11.75 11.19 -5.23
CA VAL A 21 12.38 11.72 -4.01
C VAL A 21 11.62 12.93 -3.52
N THR A 22 11.27 12.91 -2.24
CA THR A 22 10.63 14.02 -1.53
C THR A 22 11.48 14.44 -0.35
N GLU A 23 11.40 15.72 -0.02
CA GLU A 23 11.93 16.28 1.22
C GLU A 23 10.91 16.11 2.34
N GLU A 24 11.35 15.65 3.50
CA GLU A 24 10.56 15.64 4.72
C GLU A 24 11.12 16.66 5.72
N PRO A 25 10.28 17.35 6.51
CA PRO A 25 8.85 17.09 6.72
C PRO A 25 7.90 17.88 5.79
N SER A 26 8.42 18.62 4.81
CA SER A 26 7.61 19.49 3.95
C SER A 26 6.74 18.72 2.96
N GLY A 27 7.07 17.45 2.69
CA GLY A 27 6.49 16.65 1.62
C GLY A 27 6.80 17.20 0.22
N ARG A 28 7.77 18.11 0.10
CA ARG A 28 8.10 18.77 -1.16
C ARG A 28 8.73 17.77 -2.11
N TYR A 29 8.19 17.68 -3.31
CA TYR A 29 8.79 16.90 -4.38
C TYR A 29 10.14 17.51 -4.79
N LEU A 30 11.21 16.72 -4.71
CA LEU A 30 12.56 17.14 -5.08
C LEU A 30 12.92 16.66 -6.48
N TRP A 31 12.71 15.38 -6.77
CA TRP A 31 13.19 14.79 -8.02
C TRP A 31 12.50 13.48 -8.38
N HIS A 32 12.68 13.05 -9.63
CA HIS A 32 12.39 11.70 -10.10
C HIS A 32 13.50 11.21 -11.02
N PHE A 33 13.82 9.93 -10.94
CA PHE A 33 14.81 9.33 -11.83
C PHE A 33 14.50 7.86 -12.12
N VAL A 34 15.07 7.37 -13.22
CA VAL A 34 15.15 5.95 -13.55
C VAL A 34 16.58 5.53 -13.23
N PRO A 35 16.82 4.59 -12.30
CA PRO A 35 18.16 4.10 -12.03
C PRO A 35 18.76 3.48 -13.29
N GLU A 36 20.06 3.67 -13.50
CA GLU A 36 20.76 2.98 -14.57
C GLU A 36 20.70 1.46 -14.41
N ASP A 37 20.77 0.74 -15.52
CA ASP A 37 20.93 -0.71 -15.49
C ASP A 37 22.24 -1.08 -14.78
N PRO A 38 22.21 -1.96 -13.77
CA PRO A 38 23.42 -2.37 -13.08
C PRO A 38 24.29 -3.25 -14.00
N LEU A 39 25.58 -2.95 -14.06
CA LEU A 39 26.57 -3.81 -14.70
C LEU A 39 27.17 -4.77 -13.68
N PRO A 40 27.35 -6.07 -13.98
CA PRO A 40 27.99 -7.00 -13.05
C PRO A 40 29.37 -6.49 -12.61
N PRO A 41 29.72 -6.50 -11.30
CA PRO A 41 29.05 -7.18 -10.18
C PRO A 41 28.02 -6.32 -9.40
N GLU A 42 27.68 -5.13 -9.90
CA GLU A 42 26.76 -4.20 -9.25
C GLU A 42 25.34 -4.76 -9.19
N LYS A 43 24.56 -4.26 -8.22
CA LYS A 43 23.16 -4.63 -8.02
C LYS A 43 22.27 -3.41 -8.22
N PRO A 44 20.98 -3.58 -8.57
CA PRO A 44 20.06 -2.46 -8.76
C PRO A 44 20.05 -1.45 -7.59
N ALA A 45 20.06 -1.97 -6.35
CA ALA A 45 20.09 -1.16 -5.13
C ALA A 45 21.31 -0.21 -5.04
N PHE A 46 22.46 -0.61 -5.62
CA PHE A 46 23.64 0.25 -5.68
C PHE A 46 23.40 1.43 -6.63
N LYS A 47 22.79 1.21 -7.80
CA LYS A 47 22.48 2.26 -8.77
C LYS A 47 21.47 3.27 -8.22
N VAL A 48 20.47 2.80 -7.45
CA VAL A 48 19.55 3.69 -6.73
C VAL A 48 20.31 4.54 -5.70
N ALA A 49 21.19 3.94 -4.91
CA ALA A 49 21.99 4.66 -3.92
C ALA A 49 22.92 5.70 -4.56
N GLN A 50 23.53 5.36 -5.69
CA GLN A 50 24.38 6.27 -6.46
C GLN A 50 23.60 7.50 -6.93
N ALA A 51 22.45 7.30 -7.58
CA ALA A 51 21.61 8.40 -8.03
C ALA A 51 21.09 9.28 -6.88
N LEU A 52 20.78 8.67 -5.71
CA LEU A 52 20.43 9.43 -4.50
C LEU A 52 21.61 10.25 -3.98
N TYR A 53 22.82 9.69 -3.97
CA TYR A 53 24.02 10.41 -3.55
C TYR A 53 24.29 11.61 -4.47
N ASP A 54 24.22 11.41 -5.79
CA ASP A 54 24.44 12.49 -6.77
C ASP A 54 23.39 13.61 -6.60
N LEU A 55 22.14 13.25 -6.29
CA LEU A 55 21.10 14.20 -5.92
C LEU A 55 21.47 14.97 -4.63
N LEU A 56 21.92 14.29 -3.58
CA LEU A 56 22.33 14.95 -2.34
C LEU A 56 23.50 15.92 -2.54
N VAL A 57 24.46 15.57 -3.41
CA VAL A 57 25.56 16.47 -3.81
C VAL A 57 25.01 17.71 -4.52
N THR A 58 24.06 17.52 -5.44
CA THR A 58 23.43 18.62 -6.19
C THR A 58 22.70 19.60 -5.28
N TYR A 59 22.12 19.10 -4.17
CA TYR A 59 21.39 19.89 -3.18
C TYR A 59 22.25 20.30 -1.97
N ASP A 60 23.57 20.09 -2.01
CA ASP A 60 24.49 20.38 -0.89
C ASP A 60 24.00 19.80 0.46
N SER A 61 23.47 18.58 0.41
CA SER A 61 22.75 17.93 1.52
C SER A 61 23.45 16.66 2.04
N THR A 62 24.68 16.39 1.60
CA THR A 62 25.45 15.21 2.02
C THR A 62 25.75 15.21 3.51
N ASP A 63 25.95 16.38 4.12
CA ASP A 63 26.27 16.50 5.55
C ASP A 63 25.02 16.72 6.42
N SER A 64 23.97 17.31 5.85
CA SER A 64 22.74 17.68 6.58
C SER A 64 21.70 16.56 6.65
N LEU A 65 21.74 15.56 5.76
CA LEU A 65 20.76 14.47 5.75
C LEU A 65 20.85 13.62 7.02
N ILE A 66 19.81 13.60 7.86
CA ILE A 66 19.84 12.79 9.11
C ILE A 66 19.00 11.51 8.97
N VAL A 67 17.88 11.61 8.27
CA VAL A 67 16.87 10.55 8.16
C VAL A 67 16.70 10.16 6.70
N LEU A 68 16.70 8.86 6.43
CA LEU A 68 16.36 8.30 5.13
C LEU A 68 15.06 7.51 5.26
N GLN A 69 14.06 7.91 4.48
CA GLN A 69 12.75 7.27 4.45
C GLN A 69 12.57 6.45 3.18
N GLY A 70 12.00 5.25 3.31
CA GLY A 70 11.80 4.33 2.18
C GLY A 70 10.91 3.16 2.54
N ASP A 71 10.58 2.33 1.55
CA ASP A 71 9.84 1.10 1.80
C ASP A 71 10.69 0.05 2.56
N SER A 72 10.01 -0.97 3.10
CA SER A 72 10.65 -2.05 3.85
C SER A 72 11.18 -3.17 2.96
N THR A 73 11.32 -2.95 1.65
CA THR A 73 11.77 -4.02 0.75
C THR A 73 13.20 -4.41 1.06
N ARG A 74 13.55 -5.67 0.75
CA ARG A 74 14.94 -6.16 0.90
C ARG A 74 15.93 -5.36 0.05
N ALA A 75 15.48 -4.82 -1.09
CA ALA A 75 16.29 -3.99 -1.97
C ALA A 75 16.71 -2.68 -1.28
N ASN A 76 15.85 -2.08 -0.47
CA ASN A 76 16.18 -0.86 0.26
C ASN A 76 16.88 -1.12 1.61
N THR A 77 16.37 -2.08 2.39
CA THR A 77 16.77 -2.32 3.79
C THR A 77 17.87 -3.38 3.99
N GLY A 78 18.36 -4.00 2.92
CA GLY A 78 19.37 -5.05 3.01
C GLY A 78 20.66 -4.57 3.70
N TRP A 79 21.01 -5.18 4.84
CA TRP A 79 22.13 -4.73 5.69
C TRP A 79 23.50 -4.59 5.01
N LYS A 80 23.78 -5.39 3.98
CA LYS A 80 25.06 -5.39 3.23
C LYS A 80 24.99 -4.71 1.87
N GLY A 81 23.84 -4.82 1.20
CA GLY A 81 23.69 -4.49 -0.22
C GLY A 81 22.33 -3.92 -0.59
N GLY A 82 21.62 -3.37 0.39
CA GLY A 82 20.45 -2.56 0.14
C GLY A 82 20.82 -1.10 -0.12
N THR A 83 19.90 -0.35 -0.72
CA THR A 83 20.07 1.06 -1.07
C THR A 83 20.56 1.88 0.11
N HIS A 84 19.95 1.73 1.28
CA HIS A 84 20.32 2.50 2.48
C HIS A 84 21.75 2.20 2.92
N ALA A 85 22.12 0.91 2.95
CA ALA A 85 23.46 0.48 3.34
C ALA A 85 24.55 0.94 2.35
N HIS A 86 24.22 1.05 1.06
CA HIS A 86 25.13 1.63 0.06
C HIS A 86 25.26 3.14 0.24
N LEU A 87 24.15 3.86 0.42
CA LEU A 87 24.17 5.31 0.59
C LEU A 87 24.95 5.72 1.85
N GLU A 88 24.77 5.02 2.97
CA GLU A 88 25.57 5.24 4.19
C GLU A 88 27.07 5.06 3.97
N LYS A 89 27.47 4.07 3.15
CA LYS A 89 28.90 3.87 2.81
C LYS A 89 29.44 5.03 1.98
N MET A 90 28.65 5.55 1.05
CA MET A 90 29.02 6.69 0.21
C MET A 90 29.14 7.99 1.04
N LEU A 91 28.23 8.20 1.99
CA LEU A 91 28.26 9.33 2.91
C LEU A 91 29.29 9.18 4.04
N GLY A 92 29.88 8.00 4.22
CA GLY A 92 30.83 7.72 5.31
C GLY A 92 30.23 7.75 6.72
N ARG A 93 28.90 7.72 6.85
CA ARG A 93 28.18 7.83 8.14
C ARG A 93 26.86 7.07 8.15
N LYS A 94 26.36 6.80 9.35
CA LYS A 94 25.05 6.17 9.56
C LYS A 94 23.92 7.19 9.51
N LEU A 95 22.78 6.76 8.96
CA LEU A 95 21.54 7.53 8.89
C LEU A 95 20.48 6.85 9.76
N PHE A 96 19.49 7.61 10.24
CA PHE A 96 18.29 7.01 10.80
C PHE A 96 17.38 6.53 9.68
N TRP A 97 16.96 5.26 9.72
CA TRP A 97 16.07 4.70 8.71
C TRP A 97 14.62 4.83 9.19
N SER A 98 13.84 5.70 8.53
CA SER A 98 12.40 5.82 8.73
C SER A 98 11.71 4.88 7.73
N ILE A 99 11.44 3.64 8.13
CA ILE A 99 10.83 2.68 7.22
C ILE A 99 9.32 2.91 7.16
N CYS A 100 8.79 2.88 5.93
CA CYS A 100 7.38 3.05 5.65
C CYS A 100 6.52 2.13 6.53
N VAL A 101 5.85 2.74 7.50
CA VAL A 101 4.93 2.07 8.42
C VAL A 101 3.77 1.43 7.65
N LEU A 102 3.35 2.08 6.55
CA LEU A 102 2.30 1.55 5.68
C LEU A 102 2.72 0.20 5.09
N HIS A 103 3.92 0.07 4.53
CA HIS A 103 4.41 -1.21 4.03
C HIS A 103 4.55 -2.27 5.13
N THR A 104 4.92 -1.84 6.34
CA THR A 104 5.10 -2.74 7.49
C THR A 104 3.77 -3.36 7.94
N TYR A 105 2.68 -2.60 7.92
CA TYR A 105 1.34 -3.12 8.25
C TYR A 105 0.62 -3.72 7.04
N GLU A 106 0.79 -3.15 5.85
CA GLU A 106 0.10 -3.59 4.64
C GLU A 106 0.48 -5.03 4.29
N LEU A 107 1.77 -5.39 4.32
CA LEU A 107 2.19 -6.71 3.87
C LEU A 107 1.59 -7.85 4.71
N PRO A 108 1.71 -7.86 6.06
CA PRO A 108 1.06 -8.88 6.88
C PRO A 108 -0.46 -8.89 6.72
N LEU A 109 -1.09 -7.71 6.69
CA LEU A 109 -2.54 -7.61 6.56
C LEU A 109 -3.01 -8.09 5.18
N ARG A 110 -2.26 -7.81 4.11
CA ARG A 110 -2.53 -8.31 2.76
C ARG A 110 -2.45 -9.83 2.70
N HIS A 111 -1.45 -10.44 3.35
CA HIS A 111 -1.37 -11.89 3.43
C HIS A 111 -2.53 -12.49 4.20
N LEU A 112 -2.86 -11.91 5.36
CA LEU A 112 -4.02 -12.30 6.16
C LEU A 112 -5.31 -12.22 5.35
N ILE A 113 -5.57 -11.07 4.74
CA ILE A 113 -6.76 -10.84 3.92
C ILE A 113 -6.81 -11.77 2.72
N THR A 114 -5.69 -11.99 2.04
CA THR A 114 -5.63 -12.94 0.91
C THR A 114 -5.96 -14.36 1.36
N SER A 115 -5.53 -14.75 2.56
CA SER A 115 -5.86 -16.07 3.13
C SER A 115 -7.33 -16.20 3.53
N ILE A 116 -7.92 -15.10 4.01
CA ILE A 116 -9.31 -14.99 4.47
C ILE A 116 -10.28 -14.95 3.28
N ASP A 117 -9.98 -14.13 2.27
CA ASP A 117 -10.83 -13.86 1.11
C ASP A 117 -10.55 -14.79 -0.07
N GLY A 118 -9.41 -15.48 -0.09
CA GLY A 118 -9.06 -16.44 -1.13
C GLY A 118 -8.88 -15.82 -2.53
N PRO A 119 -8.81 -16.67 -3.58
CA PRO A 119 -8.74 -16.21 -4.97
C PRO A 119 -10.11 -15.74 -5.47
N THR A 120 -10.16 -14.55 -6.10
CA THR A 120 -11.36 -13.93 -6.69
C THR A 120 -11.83 -14.56 -8.01
N SER A 121 -11.51 -15.84 -8.26
CA SER A 121 -11.68 -16.48 -9.57
C SER A 121 -12.95 -17.32 -9.68
N SER A 122 -14.08 -16.86 -9.13
CA SER A 122 -15.36 -17.53 -9.36
C SER A 122 -16.40 -16.58 -9.94
N ASP A 123 -16.82 -16.95 -11.14
CA ASP A 123 -18.03 -16.57 -11.87
C ASP A 123 -19.33 -17.09 -11.18
N THR A 124 -19.20 -17.78 -10.04
CA THR A 124 -20.28 -18.47 -9.34
C THR A 124 -20.67 -17.86 -7.99
N GLY A 125 -20.17 -16.67 -7.65
CA GLY A 125 -20.59 -15.92 -6.45
C GLY A 125 -19.66 -16.10 -5.24
N PHE A 126 -20.15 -15.65 -4.08
CA PHE A 126 -19.39 -15.35 -2.86
C PHE A 126 -18.82 -16.63 -2.20
N THR A 127 -17.68 -17.12 -2.69
CA THR A 127 -17.10 -18.45 -2.38
C THR A 127 -15.72 -18.37 -1.71
N SER A 128 -15.43 -17.29 -0.98
CA SER A 128 -14.15 -17.18 -0.26
C SER A 128 -14.07 -18.10 0.97
N PRO A 129 -12.87 -18.43 1.48
CA PRO A 129 -12.69 -19.24 2.70
C PRO A 129 -13.46 -18.70 3.92
N VAL A 130 -13.61 -17.38 4.06
CA VAL A 130 -14.49 -16.79 5.06
C VAL A 130 -15.96 -17.10 4.81
N CYS A 131 -16.38 -17.09 3.55
CA CYS A 131 -17.78 -17.32 3.20
C CYS A 131 -18.15 -18.81 3.30
N SER A 132 -17.20 -19.71 3.07
CA SER A 132 -17.41 -21.14 3.29
C SER A 132 -17.52 -21.53 4.77
N LEU A 133 -17.00 -20.71 5.69
CA LEU A 133 -17.29 -20.85 7.13
C LEU A 133 -18.74 -20.53 7.49
N LEU A 134 -19.48 -19.88 6.58
CA LEU A 134 -20.87 -19.48 6.77
C LEU A 134 -21.71 -20.07 5.63
N SER A 135 -22.03 -21.36 5.74
CA SER A 135 -22.76 -22.13 4.72
C SER A 135 -24.11 -21.53 4.30
N SER A 136 -24.68 -20.62 5.09
CA SER A 136 -25.94 -19.93 4.83
C SER A 136 -25.80 -18.48 4.36
N VAL A 137 -24.60 -17.99 3.99
CA VAL A 137 -24.40 -16.58 3.56
C VAL A 137 -25.36 -16.16 2.45
N ASN A 138 -25.59 -17.04 1.49
CA ASN A 138 -26.52 -16.79 0.39
C ASN A 138 -27.99 -16.76 0.83
N GLU A 139 -28.29 -17.24 2.03
CA GLU A 139 -29.63 -17.37 2.62
C GLU A 139 -29.87 -16.36 3.77
N MET A 140 -28.84 -15.63 4.20
CA MET A 140 -28.93 -14.65 5.29
C MET A 140 -29.86 -13.49 4.91
N GLN A 141 -30.87 -13.22 5.73
CA GLN A 141 -31.77 -12.06 5.56
C GLN A 141 -31.17 -10.78 6.18
N THR A 142 -31.46 -9.62 5.58
CA THR A 142 -31.06 -8.31 6.09
C THR A 142 -31.81 -8.04 7.38
N THR A 143 -31.13 -7.64 8.44
CA THR A 143 -31.81 -7.15 9.64
C THR A 143 -32.52 -5.84 9.30
N GLN A 144 -33.85 -5.80 9.49
CA GLN A 144 -34.71 -4.67 9.11
C GLN A 144 -34.56 -3.41 9.99
N SER A 145 -33.57 -3.33 10.89
CA SER A 145 -33.31 -2.12 11.70
C SER A 145 -32.44 -1.11 10.95
N SER A 146 -32.69 -0.90 9.66
CA SER A 146 -31.87 -0.08 8.77
C SER A 146 -32.11 1.43 8.87
N GLU A 147 -32.58 1.94 10.01
CA GLU A 147 -32.77 3.40 10.15
C GLU A 147 -31.45 4.16 10.41
N GLU A 148 -30.31 3.49 10.63
CA GLU A 148 -29.03 4.18 10.88
C GLU A 148 -27.91 3.93 9.85
N CYS A 149 -28.09 3.07 8.84
CA CYS A 149 -27.06 2.86 7.81
C CYS A 149 -27.42 3.59 6.50
N GLN A 150 -27.15 4.89 6.44
CA GLN A 150 -27.19 5.65 5.17
C GLN A 150 -26.02 5.23 4.27
N GLY A 151 -26.21 4.17 3.48
CA GLY A 151 -25.26 3.70 2.48
C GLY A 151 -25.41 4.44 1.14
N VAL A 152 -24.33 5.06 0.66
CA VAL A 152 -24.25 5.71 -0.66
C VAL A 152 -24.00 4.66 -1.76
N LYS A 153 -24.87 4.64 -2.77
CA LYS A 153 -24.70 3.82 -3.98
C LYS A 153 -23.73 4.52 -4.94
N ILE A 154 -22.56 3.92 -5.19
CA ILE A 154 -21.58 4.46 -6.16
C ILE A 154 -21.66 3.65 -7.47
N SER A 155 -22.04 4.32 -8.57
CA SER A 155 -21.92 3.78 -9.93
C SER A 155 -20.55 4.16 -10.52
N ARG A 156 -19.94 3.23 -11.28
CA ARG A 156 -18.61 3.40 -11.89
C ARG A 156 -18.62 4.45 -13.00
N ARG A 157 -17.76 5.46 -12.90
CA ARG A 157 -17.12 6.09 -14.08
C ARG A 157 -15.61 6.15 -13.85
N TYR A 158 -14.88 5.39 -14.68
CA TYR A 158 -13.43 5.42 -14.74
C TYR A 158 -12.95 6.77 -15.28
N ARG A 159 -11.98 7.40 -14.60
CA ARG A 159 -10.83 8.03 -15.24
C ARG A 159 -9.61 7.33 -14.69
N SER A 160 -8.83 6.72 -15.58
CA SER A 160 -7.59 6.03 -15.23
C SER A 160 -6.62 7.00 -14.54
N ILE A 161 -6.30 6.72 -13.29
CA ILE A 161 -5.11 7.25 -12.64
C ILE A 161 -4.36 6.01 -12.15
N SER A 162 -3.14 5.80 -12.67
CA SER A 162 -2.29 4.70 -12.24
C SER A 162 -1.80 4.98 -10.82
N TRP A 163 -2.16 4.10 -9.88
CA TRP A 163 -1.56 4.08 -8.55
C TRP A 163 -1.00 2.69 -8.33
N SER A 164 0.32 2.54 -8.40
CA SER A 164 1.02 1.26 -8.22
C SER A 164 1.35 0.93 -6.76
N THR A 165 1.03 1.79 -5.79
CA THR A 165 1.45 1.61 -4.38
C THR A 165 0.44 2.17 -3.37
N CYS A 166 -0.86 2.08 -3.67
CA CYS A 166 -1.90 2.42 -2.69
C CYS A 166 -2.41 1.14 -2.01
N PRO A 167 -2.56 1.09 -0.67
CA PRO A 167 -3.18 -0.03 0.07
C PRO A 167 -4.64 -0.28 -0.35
N LEU A 168 -5.20 0.63 -1.15
CA LEU A 168 -6.47 0.51 -1.85
C LEU A 168 -6.43 -0.46 -3.03
N THR A 169 -5.73 -1.59 -2.89
CA THR A 169 -5.94 -2.68 -3.83
C THR A 169 -7.40 -3.13 -3.71
N SER A 170 -8.07 -3.38 -4.82
CA SER A 170 -9.51 -3.69 -4.87
C SER A 170 -9.94 -4.80 -3.89
N ARG A 171 -9.02 -5.71 -3.54
CA ARG A 171 -9.22 -6.78 -2.57
C ARG A 171 -9.51 -6.30 -1.16
N TRP A 172 -8.81 -5.26 -0.67
CA TRP A 172 -9.08 -4.70 0.65
C TRP A 172 -10.50 -4.16 0.75
N LEU A 173 -10.96 -3.49 -0.30
CA LEU A 173 -12.34 -3.00 -0.36
C LEU A 173 -13.34 -4.16 -0.38
N THR A 174 -13.07 -5.22 -1.16
CA THR A 174 -13.92 -6.42 -1.20
C THR A 174 -14.01 -7.10 0.17
N THR A 175 -12.88 -7.31 0.86
CA THR A 175 -12.87 -7.96 2.17
C THR A 175 -13.53 -7.08 3.24
N ALA A 176 -13.26 -5.77 3.24
CA ALA A 176 -13.92 -4.83 4.15
C ALA A 176 -15.45 -4.80 3.92
N GLN A 177 -15.89 -4.78 2.66
CA GLN A 177 -17.31 -4.89 2.31
C GLN A 177 -17.90 -6.23 2.77
N SER A 178 -17.16 -7.33 2.65
CA SER A 178 -17.59 -8.65 3.11
C SER A 178 -17.76 -8.70 4.63
N LEU A 179 -16.83 -8.11 5.39
CA LEU A 179 -16.92 -8.03 6.85
C LEU A 179 -18.11 -7.18 7.31
N VAL A 180 -18.31 -6.01 6.70
CA VAL A 180 -19.48 -5.15 6.98
C VAL A 180 -20.79 -5.84 6.57
N TYR A 181 -20.78 -6.57 5.45
CA TYR A 181 -21.93 -7.34 5.00
C TYR A 181 -22.27 -8.45 6.00
N MET A 182 -21.28 -9.17 6.53
CA MET A 182 -21.50 -10.15 7.59
C MET A 182 -22.09 -9.49 8.85
N TRP A 183 -21.55 -8.35 9.29
CA TRP A 183 -22.01 -7.61 10.47
C TRP A 183 -23.48 -7.17 10.38
N THR A 184 -23.94 -6.75 9.20
CA THR A 184 -25.31 -6.26 8.97
C THR A 184 -26.34 -7.38 8.77
N ARG A 185 -25.95 -8.64 8.95
CA ARG A 185 -26.78 -9.82 8.74
C ARG A 185 -26.88 -10.65 10.01
N LYS A 186 -27.94 -11.45 10.12
CA LYS A 186 -28.12 -12.36 11.26
C LYS A 186 -27.15 -13.55 11.14
N HIS A 187 -26.01 -13.49 11.82
CA HIS A 187 -24.90 -14.46 11.70
C HIS A 187 -24.81 -15.50 12.83
N GLY A 188 -25.61 -15.38 13.90
CA GLY A 188 -25.63 -16.38 14.99
C GLY A 188 -24.34 -16.49 15.83
N LEU A 189 -23.27 -15.79 15.46
CA LEU A 189 -22.01 -15.71 16.22
C LEU A 189 -22.24 -15.22 17.66
N THR A 190 -21.54 -15.82 18.62
CA THR A 190 -21.59 -15.45 20.04
C THR A 190 -20.19 -15.44 20.65
N GLY A 191 -20.03 -14.83 21.82
CA GLY A 191 -18.78 -14.87 22.59
C GLY A 191 -17.58 -14.29 21.85
N LYS A 192 -16.50 -15.08 21.74
CA LYS A 192 -15.20 -14.63 21.22
C LYS A 192 -15.22 -14.32 19.72
N GLU A 193 -15.97 -15.08 18.94
CA GLU A 193 -16.07 -14.87 17.49
C GLU A 193 -16.81 -13.57 17.17
N LEU A 194 -17.86 -13.26 17.93
CA LEU A 194 -18.60 -12.00 17.80
C LEU A 194 -17.72 -10.79 18.09
N ASN A 195 -16.96 -10.83 19.20
CA ASN A 195 -16.03 -9.75 19.55
C ASN A 195 -14.93 -9.59 18.48
N THR A 196 -14.44 -10.71 17.93
CA THR A 196 -13.45 -10.67 16.85
C THR A 196 -14.01 -10.01 15.60
N LEU A 197 -15.23 -10.37 15.18
CA LEU A 197 -15.89 -9.74 14.04
C LEU A 197 -16.13 -8.24 14.29
N GLU A 198 -16.58 -7.87 15.49
CA GLU A 198 -16.80 -6.47 15.88
C GLU A 198 -15.51 -5.64 15.75
N ILE A 199 -14.38 -6.16 16.25
CA ILE A 199 -13.08 -5.50 16.16
C ILE A 199 -12.68 -5.32 14.69
N LEU A 200 -12.82 -6.35 13.86
CA LEU A 200 -12.47 -6.29 12.44
C LEU A 200 -13.34 -5.27 11.68
N VAL A 201 -14.65 -5.24 11.96
CA VAL A 201 -15.59 -4.31 11.33
C VAL A 201 -15.30 -2.88 11.77
N LYS A 202 -15.05 -2.63 13.06
CA LYS A 202 -14.66 -1.32 13.58
C LYS A 202 -13.37 -0.84 12.95
N TYR A 203 -12.37 -1.70 12.82
CA TYR A 203 -11.12 -1.37 12.12
C TYR A 203 -11.37 -0.98 10.65
N CYS A 204 -12.18 -1.77 9.92
CA CYS A 204 -12.53 -1.46 8.54
C CYS A 204 -13.21 -0.10 8.42
N LEU A 205 -14.18 0.22 9.28
CA LEU A 205 -14.94 1.48 9.23
C LEU A 205 -14.09 2.68 9.66
N GLN A 206 -13.39 2.58 10.79
CA GLN A 206 -12.70 3.71 11.42
C GLN A 206 -11.35 4.03 10.79
N VAL A 207 -10.64 3.01 10.27
CA VAL A 207 -9.31 3.19 9.70
C VAL A 207 -9.38 3.14 8.18
N TYR A 208 -9.86 2.03 7.61
CA TYR A 208 -9.74 1.80 6.18
C TYR A 208 -10.71 2.64 5.35
N PHE A 209 -12.01 2.62 5.67
CA PHE A 209 -13.01 3.40 4.94
C PHE A 209 -12.78 4.89 5.13
N LYS A 210 -12.49 5.34 6.36
CA LYS A 210 -12.10 6.73 6.62
C LYS A 210 -10.92 7.14 5.73
N LEU A 211 -9.80 6.42 5.77
CA LEU A 211 -8.63 6.72 4.92
C LEU A 211 -8.97 6.67 3.42
N TYR A 212 -9.77 5.70 2.97
CA TYR A 212 -10.20 5.61 1.56
C TYR A 212 -10.98 6.84 1.12
N TYR A 213 -11.93 7.31 1.93
CA TYR A 213 -12.72 8.50 1.61
C TYR A 213 -11.89 9.77 1.75
N ASP A 214 -11.01 9.86 2.75
CA ASP A 214 -10.14 11.02 2.95
C ASP A 214 -9.22 11.24 1.74
N ILE A 215 -8.63 10.17 1.19
CA ILE A 215 -7.83 10.24 -0.06
C ILE A 215 -8.66 10.72 -1.25
N LYS A 216 -9.96 10.43 -1.28
CA LYS A 216 -10.84 10.77 -2.41
C LYS A 216 -11.40 12.19 -2.32
N VAL A 217 -11.55 12.72 -1.10
CA VAL A 217 -12.17 14.03 -0.84
C VAL A 217 -11.10 15.10 -0.69
N HIS A 218 -9.97 14.79 -0.06
CA HIS A 218 -8.92 15.75 0.22
C HIS A 218 -7.74 15.58 -0.74
N HIS A 219 -7.16 16.70 -1.17
CA HIS A 219 -5.93 16.71 -1.98
C HIS A 219 -4.67 16.34 -1.18
N ARG A 220 -4.78 16.21 0.15
CA ARG A 220 -3.71 15.80 1.08
C ARG A 220 -4.31 15.00 2.24
N LEU A 221 -3.55 14.04 2.77
CA LEU A 221 -3.89 13.27 3.96
C LEU A 221 -3.41 14.01 5.21
N GLU A 222 -4.34 14.47 6.06
CA GLU A 222 -4.01 15.17 7.31
C GLU A 222 -3.69 14.19 8.47
N ASP A 223 -4.29 13.00 8.46
CA ASP A 223 -4.17 11.95 9.49
C ASP A 223 -3.07 10.90 9.20
N GLY A 224 -2.10 11.21 8.32
CA GLY A 224 -0.85 10.46 8.23
C GLY A 224 -0.02 10.62 9.52
N PRO A 225 1.11 9.91 9.71
CA PRO A 225 2.01 10.21 10.82
C PRO A 225 2.39 11.69 10.77
N SER A 226 1.72 12.48 11.60
CA SER A 226 1.89 13.93 11.67
C SER A 226 3.11 14.20 12.52
N THR A 227 4.04 14.92 11.92
CA THR A 227 5.20 15.48 12.60
C THR A 227 4.68 16.39 13.71
N SER A 228 5.16 16.18 14.93
CA SER A 228 5.00 17.16 16.00
C SER A 228 5.67 18.46 15.52
N SER A 229 4.88 19.41 15.04
CA SER A 229 5.34 20.78 14.87
C SER A 229 5.70 21.28 16.26
N ARG A 230 7.00 21.52 16.49
CA ARG A 230 7.42 22.35 17.61
C ARG A 230 6.69 23.68 17.48
N SER A 231 5.94 24.02 18.52
CA SER A 231 5.42 25.36 18.74
C SER A 231 6.57 26.34 18.61
N SER A 232 6.40 27.31 17.71
CA SER A 232 7.24 28.49 17.59
C SER A 232 7.23 29.27 18.91
N GLU A 233 8.41 29.40 19.51
CA GLU A 233 8.81 30.53 20.34
C GLU A 233 10.04 31.18 19.68
#